data_AF-A0A939D7F3-F1
#
_entry.id   AF-A0A939D7F3-F1
#
_cell.length_a   1.000
_cell.length_b   1.000
_cell.length_c   1.000
_cell.angle_alpha   90.00
_cell.angle_beta   90.00
_cell.angle_gamma   90.00
#
_symmetry.space_group_name_H-M   'P 1'
#
loop_
_entity.id
_entity.type
_entity.pdbx_description
1 polymer ?
#
loop_
_entity_poly.entity_id
_entity_poly.type
_entity_poly.pdbx_seq_one_letter_code
_entity_poly.pdbx_strand_id
1 'polypeptide(L)'
;MNYDELLELLDIENPDEFQYFEHFADLMECDQPVSYDALFKLISQVDKVTLSELMESYFDEIADALPDDGTEAYTLLKSVGLSLRGLLKPIEDDDEYGHKQLVTFVEELERFRNWYTIDSNIKCTRKKDGITKEATFLEAVVLARIEKLNEEEYSYGFDDGLDYQLDEYMMSFGDIIEDDEEGYIEEELYEDAEEEYMRGMEEDEYEY
;
A
#
# COMPACT_ATOMS: atom_id res chain seq x y z
N MET A 1 22.38 0.20 -7.52
CA MET A 1 21.88 -0.67 -8.59
C MET A 1 21.50 0.18 -9.80
N ASN A 2 22.14 -0.06 -10.93
CA ASN A 2 21.72 0.49 -12.22
C ASN A 2 20.57 -0.36 -12.82
N TYR A 3 20.10 0.00 -14.02
CA TYR A 3 18.96 -0.68 -14.63
C TYR A 3 19.21 -2.15 -14.95
N ASP A 4 20.38 -2.51 -15.48
CA ASP A 4 20.68 -3.88 -15.88
C ASP A 4 20.83 -4.77 -14.63
N GLU A 5 21.48 -4.26 -13.58
CA GLU A 5 21.57 -4.95 -12.28
C GLU A 5 20.19 -5.13 -11.63
N LEU A 6 19.26 -4.19 -11.85
CA LEU A 6 17.88 -4.31 -11.35
C LEU A 6 17.09 -5.39 -12.08
N LEU A 7 17.23 -5.51 -13.40
CA LEU A 7 16.61 -6.60 -14.15
C LEU A 7 17.17 -7.97 -13.72
N GLU A 8 18.49 -8.05 -13.47
CA GLU A 8 19.12 -9.26 -12.95
C GLU A 8 18.63 -9.63 -11.54
N LEU A 9 18.46 -8.65 -10.64
CA LEU A 9 17.89 -8.88 -9.30
C LEU A 9 16.49 -9.48 -9.39
N LEU A 10 15.66 -8.92 -10.27
CA LEU A 10 14.26 -9.30 -10.45
C LEU A 10 14.06 -10.57 -11.28
N ASP A 11 15.14 -11.17 -11.80
CA ASP A 11 15.14 -12.33 -12.70
C ASP A 11 14.22 -12.15 -13.94
N ILE A 12 14.26 -10.95 -14.54
CA ILE A 12 13.50 -10.61 -15.75
C ILE A 12 14.40 -10.11 -16.88
N GLU A 13 14.05 -10.39 -18.13
CA GLU A 13 14.76 -9.88 -19.31
C GLU A 13 14.22 -8.52 -19.77
N ASN A 14 12.94 -8.25 -19.50
CA ASN A 14 12.23 -7.05 -19.95
C ASN A 14 11.11 -6.65 -18.97
N PRO A 15 10.71 -5.37 -18.93
CA PRO A 15 9.67 -4.89 -18.02
C PRO A 15 8.30 -5.57 -18.17
N ASP A 16 7.98 -6.10 -19.35
CA ASP A 16 6.70 -6.79 -19.58
C ASP A 16 6.61 -8.11 -18.78
N GLU A 17 7.73 -8.67 -18.35
CA GLU A 17 7.79 -9.85 -17.48
C GLU A 17 7.52 -9.52 -15.99
N PHE A 18 7.41 -8.24 -15.62
CA PHE A 18 7.09 -7.81 -14.26
C PHE A 18 5.61 -8.12 -13.93
N GLN A 19 5.31 -9.39 -13.59
CA GLN A 19 3.94 -9.89 -13.43
C GLN A 19 3.71 -10.72 -12.17
N TYR A 20 4.76 -11.05 -11.42
CA TYR A 20 4.68 -11.90 -10.23
C TYR A 20 4.91 -11.09 -8.96
N PHE A 21 4.25 -11.54 -7.89
CA PHE A 21 4.41 -10.99 -6.54
C PHE A 21 5.88 -10.84 -6.15
N GLU A 22 6.68 -11.88 -6.41
CA GLU A 22 8.11 -11.89 -6.07
C GLU A 22 8.88 -10.76 -6.75
N HIS A 23 8.52 -10.34 -7.97
CA HIS A 23 9.19 -9.21 -8.62
C HIS A 23 8.96 -7.91 -7.84
N PHE A 24 7.75 -7.71 -7.31
CA PHE A 24 7.47 -6.52 -6.50
C PHE A 24 8.09 -6.66 -5.10
N ALA A 25 8.03 -7.83 -4.48
CA ALA A 25 8.67 -8.08 -3.20
C ALA A 25 10.20 -7.87 -3.27
N ASP A 26 10.88 -8.47 -4.25
CA ASP A 26 12.32 -8.31 -4.47
C ASP A 26 12.68 -6.85 -4.74
N LEU A 27 11.85 -6.13 -5.51
CA LEU A 27 12.02 -4.69 -5.69
C LEU A 27 11.93 -3.97 -4.34
N MET A 28 10.94 -4.24 -3.51
CA MET A 28 10.71 -3.51 -2.27
C MET A 28 11.69 -3.86 -1.15
N GLU A 29 12.14 -5.10 -1.09
CA GLU A 29 12.89 -5.67 0.04
C GLU A 29 14.41 -5.70 -0.18
N CYS A 30 14.90 -5.33 -1.37
CA CYS A 30 16.34 -5.33 -1.59
C CYS A 30 17.06 -4.29 -0.72
N ASP A 31 18.13 -4.72 -0.06
CA ASP A 31 18.97 -3.90 0.82
C ASP A 31 19.94 -2.97 0.07
N GLN A 32 19.97 -3.06 -1.27
CA GLN A 32 20.83 -2.26 -2.12
C GLN A 32 20.10 -1.03 -2.64
N PRO A 33 20.73 0.17 -2.58
CA PRO A 33 20.15 1.36 -3.19
C PRO A 33 19.94 1.18 -4.70
N VAL A 34 18.70 1.35 -5.15
CA VAL A 34 18.34 1.38 -6.57
C VAL A 34 18.45 2.82 -7.05
N SER A 35 19.11 3.07 -8.17
CA SER A 35 19.19 4.44 -8.70
C SER A 35 17.82 4.90 -9.20
N TYR A 36 17.46 6.15 -8.94
CA TYR A 36 16.25 6.78 -9.48
C TYR A 36 16.03 6.49 -10.97
N ASP A 37 17.05 6.68 -11.81
CA ASP A 37 16.95 6.44 -13.26
C ASP A 37 16.58 4.99 -13.61
N ALA A 38 17.09 4.02 -12.85
CA ALA A 38 16.76 2.60 -13.03
C ALA A 38 15.32 2.30 -12.63
N LEU A 39 14.90 2.81 -11.47
CA LEU A 39 13.54 2.64 -10.96
C LEU A 39 12.53 3.29 -11.92
N PHE A 40 12.76 4.56 -12.29
CA PHE A 40 11.92 5.28 -13.24
C PHE A 40 11.80 4.54 -14.57
N LYS A 41 12.93 4.07 -15.13
CA LYS A 41 12.93 3.33 -16.39
C LYS A 41 12.14 2.03 -16.31
N LEU A 42 12.27 1.26 -15.23
CA LEU A 42 11.47 0.05 -15.02
C LEU A 42 9.98 0.40 -14.96
N ILE A 43 9.60 1.23 -13.98
CA ILE A 43 8.19 1.55 -13.70
C ILE A 43 7.51 2.21 -14.91
N SER A 44 8.22 3.02 -15.71
CA SER A 44 7.65 3.65 -16.91
C SER A 44 7.13 2.62 -17.93
N GLN A 45 7.69 1.42 -17.97
CA GLN A 45 7.38 0.38 -18.96
C GLN A 45 6.50 -0.75 -18.40
N VAL A 46 6.45 -0.93 -17.08
CA VAL A 46 5.58 -1.94 -16.45
C VAL A 46 4.11 -1.57 -16.64
N ASP A 47 3.27 -2.56 -16.90
CA ASP A 47 1.81 -2.39 -16.94
C ASP A 47 1.27 -1.87 -15.60
N LYS A 48 0.55 -0.75 -15.63
CA LYS A 48 0.13 -0.02 -14.42
C LYS A 48 -0.97 -0.76 -13.67
N VAL A 49 -1.81 -1.53 -14.37
CA VAL A 49 -2.85 -2.36 -13.77
C VAL A 49 -2.20 -3.49 -12.98
N THR A 50 -1.30 -4.24 -13.62
CA THR A 50 -0.52 -5.30 -12.98
C THR A 50 0.26 -4.77 -11.78
N LEU A 51 0.97 -3.65 -11.93
CA LEU A 51 1.72 -3.04 -10.82
C LEU A 51 0.81 -2.69 -9.62
N SER A 52 -0.37 -2.14 -9.87
CA SER A 52 -1.36 -1.81 -8.82
C SER A 52 -1.84 -3.06 -8.07
N GLU A 53 -2.10 -4.16 -8.77
CA GLU A 53 -2.53 -5.44 -8.16
C GLU A 53 -1.40 -6.08 -7.32
N LEU A 54 -0.17 -6.03 -7.82
CA LEU A 54 1.00 -6.54 -7.08
C LEU A 54 1.27 -5.72 -5.82
N MET A 55 1.13 -4.40 -5.90
CA MET A 55 1.26 -3.51 -4.75
C MET A 55 0.24 -3.80 -3.67
N GLU A 56 -1.04 -3.91 -4.05
CA GLU A 56 -2.12 -4.26 -3.12
C GLU A 56 -1.81 -5.57 -2.39
N SER A 57 -1.47 -6.61 -3.15
CA SER A 57 -1.11 -7.92 -2.59
C SER A 57 0.07 -7.84 -1.62
N TYR A 58 1.10 -7.06 -1.96
CA TYR A 58 2.29 -6.89 -1.13
C TYR A 58 2.00 -6.15 0.17
N PHE A 59 1.34 -4.99 0.09
CA PHE A 59 1.01 -4.19 1.27
C PHE A 59 0.09 -4.94 2.23
N ASP A 60 -0.83 -5.74 1.70
CA ASP A 60 -1.68 -6.63 2.49
C ASP A 60 -0.86 -7.70 3.21
N GLU A 61 0.07 -8.37 2.51
CA GLU A 61 0.88 -9.42 3.11
C GLU A 61 1.81 -8.90 4.22
N ILE A 62 2.41 -7.72 4.04
CA ILE A 62 3.28 -7.15 5.07
C ILE A 62 2.48 -6.59 6.25
N ALA A 63 1.27 -6.06 6.02
CA ALA A 63 0.38 -5.60 7.08
C ALA A 63 -0.14 -6.78 7.91
N ASP A 64 -0.55 -7.89 7.28
CA ASP A 64 -1.01 -9.11 7.95
C ASP A 64 0.10 -9.85 8.70
N ALA A 65 1.36 -9.56 8.37
CA ALA A 65 2.51 -10.11 9.07
C ALA A 65 2.80 -9.41 10.41
N LEU A 66 2.21 -8.22 10.64
CA LEU A 66 2.44 -7.47 11.87
C LEU A 66 1.87 -8.22 13.10
N PRO A 67 2.53 -8.11 14.26
CA PRO A 67 1.97 -8.55 15.53
C PRO A 67 0.82 -7.65 15.99
N ASP A 68 -0.01 -8.15 16.93
CA ASP A 68 -1.20 -7.45 17.44
C ASP A 68 -0.92 -6.04 18.02
N ASP A 69 0.33 -5.77 18.43
CA ASP A 69 0.78 -4.48 18.98
C ASP A 69 1.23 -3.47 17.91
N GLY A 70 1.10 -3.78 16.62
CA GLY A 70 1.42 -2.89 15.49
C GLY A 70 0.19 -2.28 14.81
N THR A 71 -0.75 -1.70 15.57
CA THR A 71 -2.03 -1.22 15.00
C THR A 71 -1.87 0.04 14.16
N GLU A 72 -1.06 0.99 14.63
CA GLU A 72 -0.78 2.21 13.86
C GLU A 72 0.07 1.87 12.63
N ALA A 73 1.01 0.94 12.78
CA ALA A 73 1.84 0.47 11.68
C ALA A 73 1.02 -0.24 10.58
N TYR A 74 0.02 -1.05 10.97
CA TYR A 74 -0.92 -1.65 10.03
C TYR A 74 -1.66 -0.57 9.22
N THR A 75 -2.17 0.45 9.92
CA THR A 75 -2.91 1.56 9.29
C THR A 75 -2.01 2.34 8.33
N LEU A 76 -0.75 2.60 8.73
CA LEU A 76 0.24 3.25 7.89
C LEU A 76 0.47 2.47 6.59
N LEU A 77 0.73 1.16 6.67
CA LEU A 77 1.01 0.32 5.50
C LEU A 77 -0.17 0.31 4.51
N LYS A 78 -1.40 0.17 5.03
CA LYS A 78 -2.62 0.27 4.21
C LYS A 78 -2.74 1.63 3.53
N SER A 79 -2.46 2.70 4.28
CA SER A 79 -2.55 4.08 3.77
C SER A 79 -1.49 4.38 2.71
N VAL A 80 -0.26 3.88 2.88
CA VAL A 80 0.81 3.96 1.87
C VAL A 80 0.41 3.21 0.61
N GLY A 81 -0.06 1.95 0.75
CA GLY A 81 -0.51 1.13 -0.38
C GLY A 81 -1.60 1.83 -1.19
N LEU A 82 -2.64 2.32 -0.51
CA LEU A 82 -3.72 3.08 -1.13
C LEU A 82 -3.22 4.35 -1.84
N SER A 83 -2.37 5.13 -1.17
CA SER A 83 -1.81 6.36 -1.73
C SER A 83 -1.01 6.11 -3.00
N LEU A 84 -0.13 5.10 -3.00
CA LEU A 84 0.69 4.78 -4.16
C LEU A 84 -0.17 4.23 -5.32
N ARG A 85 -1.18 3.41 -5.04
CA ARG A 85 -2.13 2.93 -6.06
C ARG A 85 -2.96 4.07 -6.66
N GLY A 86 -3.39 5.03 -5.82
CA GLY A 86 -4.08 6.23 -6.26
C GLY A 86 -3.26 7.06 -7.26
N LEU A 87 -1.93 7.11 -7.09
CA LEU A 87 -1.02 7.77 -8.03
C LEU A 87 -0.89 7.03 -9.38
N LEU A 88 -1.14 5.71 -9.42
CA LEU A 88 -1.11 4.93 -10.66
C LEU A 88 -2.37 5.10 -11.52
N LYS A 89 -3.55 5.23 -10.90
CA LYS A 89 -4.85 5.37 -11.59
C LYS A 89 -4.86 6.40 -12.74
N PRO A 90 -4.36 7.65 -12.56
CA PRO A 90 -4.42 8.68 -13.59
C PRO A 90 -3.32 8.59 -14.66
N ILE A 91 -2.40 7.61 -14.58
CA ILE A 91 -1.30 7.48 -15.54
C ILE A 91 -1.85 6.85 -16.82
N GLU A 92 -2.45 7.69 -17.68
CA GLU A 92 -2.79 7.35 -19.06
C GLU A 92 -1.60 7.67 -20.00
N ASP A 93 -1.52 6.97 -21.12
CA ASP A 93 -0.41 7.09 -22.06
C ASP A 93 -0.30 8.49 -22.70
N ASP A 94 0.90 9.06 -22.59
CA ASP A 94 1.46 10.12 -23.44
C ASP A 94 0.97 11.57 -23.24
N ASP A 95 0.42 11.92 -22.07
CA ASP A 95 0.17 13.32 -21.71
C ASP A 95 1.09 13.88 -20.60
N GLU A 96 1.21 15.21 -20.52
CA GLU A 96 2.07 15.90 -19.56
C GLU A 96 1.67 15.63 -18.09
N TYR A 97 0.38 15.36 -17.87
CA TYR A 97 -0.16 15.09 -16.54
C TYR A 97 0.21 13.69 -16.05
N GLY A 98 0.06 12.67 -16.90
CA GLY A 98 0.47 11.29 -16.66
C GLY A 98 1.98 11.19 -16.40
N HIS A 99 2.81 11.92 -17.16
CA HIS A 99 4.25 11.98 -16.89
C HIS A 99 4.57 12.56 -15.50
N LYS A 100 3.89 13.64 -15.12
CA LYS A 100 4.06 14.24 -13.79
C LYS A 100 3.65 13.26 -12.68
N GLN A 101 2.54 12.54 -12.86
CA GLN A 101 2.09 11.54 -11.89
C GLN A 101 3.05 10.36 -11.78
N LEU A 102 3.62 9.91 -12.90
CA LEU A 102 4.67 8.88 -12.90
C LEU A 102 5.91 9.33 -12.11
N VAL A 103 6.34 10.59 -12.27
CA VAL A 103 7.45 11.15 -11.49
C VAL A 103 7.13 11.12 -10.00
N THR A 104 5.96 11.64 -9.59
CA THR A 104 5.52 11.63 -8.19
C THR A 104 5.46 10.20 -7.62
N PHE A 105 4.89 9.25 -8.38
CA PHE A 105 4.82 7.86 -7.98
C PHE A 105 6.21 7.26 -7.72
N VAL A 106 7.16 7.47 -8.62
CA VAL A 106 8.53 6.93 -8.49
C VAL A 106 9.25 7.54 -7.29
N GLU A 107 9.10 8.85 -7.07
CA GLU A 107 9.69 9.54 -5.91
C GLU A 107 9.14 8.98 -4.59
N GLU A 108 7.84 8.77 -4.49
CA GLU A 108 7.20 8.26 -3.27
C GLU A 108 7.46 6.77 -3.05
N LEU A 109 7.52 5.97 -4.13
CA LEU A 109 7.93 4.57 -4.04
C LEU A 109 9.38 4.46 -3.54
N GLU A 110 10.30 5.25 -4.10
CA GLU A 110 11.70 5.28 -3.65
C GLU A 110 11.81 5.70 -2.18
N ARG A 111 11.07 6.75 -1.80
CA ARG A 111 11.03 7.26 -0.43
C ARG A 111 10.54 6.22 0.56
N PHE A 112 9.42 5.55 0.27
CA PHE A 112 8.92 4.47 1.13
C PHE A 112 9.91 3.31 1.21
N ARG A 113 10.49 2.87 0.08
CA ARG A 113 11.49 1.79 0.06
C ARG A 113 12.69 2.10 0.96
N ASN A 114 13.23 3.31 0.86
CA ASN A 114 14.37 3.73 1.68
C ASN A 114 14.01 3.74 3.16
N TRP A 115 12.83 4.26 3.51
CA TRP A 115 12.35 4.18 4.89
C TRP A 115 12.20 2.74 5.37
N TYR A 116 11.54 1.91 4.58
CA TYR A 116 11.21 0.52 4.92
C TYR A 116 12.45 -0.36 5.12
N THR A 117 13.50 -0.14 4.31
CA THR A 117 14.70 -0.99 4.26
C THR A 117 15.94 -0.40 4.94
N ILE A 118 16.02 0.92 5.15
CA ILE A 118 17.23 1.61 5.61
C ILE A 118 16.97 2.57 6.77
N ASP A 119 16.03 3.52 6.62
CA ASP A 119 15.97 4.67 7.53
C ASP A 119 15.14 4.43 8.80
N SER A 120 14.18 3.50 8.75
CA SER A 120 13.33 3.17 9.90
C SER A 120 14.13 2.55 11.06
N ASN A 121 13.67 2.79 12.28
CA ASN A 121 14.31 2.27 13.49
C ASN A 121 13.26 1.70 14.44
N ILE A 122 13.04 0.40 14.32
CA ILE A 122 12.13 -0.39 15.15
C ILE A 122 12.93 -1.06 16.27
N LYS A 123 12.47 -0.88 17.50
CA LYS A 123 13.05 -1.56 18.66
C LYS A 123 12.41 -2.93 18.84
N CYS A 124 13.21 -3.97 18.69
CA CYS A 124 12.80 -5.35 18.97
C CYS A 124 13.39 -5.79 20.30
N THR A 125 12.55 -6.03 21.31
CA THR A 125 12.98 -6.44 22.66
C THR A 125 12.67 -7.90 22.89
N ARG A 126 13.70 -8.74 23.10
CA ARG A 126 13.49 -10.16 23.38
C ARG A 126 12.84 -10.34 24.75
N LYS A 127 11.71 -11.05 24.82
CA LYS A 127 10.94 -11.21 26.07
C LYS A 127 11.68 -11.98 27.16
N LYS A 128 12.56 -12.90 26.77
CA LYS A 128 13.27 -13.80 27.69
C LYS A 128 14.24 -13.09 28.64
N ASP A 129 14.99 -12.11 28.14
CA ASP A 129 16.06 -11.43 28.89
C ASP A 129 16.03 -9.90 28.76
N GLY A 130 15.08 -9.36 28.01
CA GLY A 130 14.87 -7.92 27.85
C GLY A 130 15.94 -7.23 27.01
N ILE A 131 16.75 -7.98 26.25
CA ILE A 131 17.74 -7.39 25.36
C ILE A 131 17.01 -6.77 24.16
N THR A 132 17.20 -5.47 23.97
CA THR A 132 16.69 -4.71 22.84
C THR A 132 17.73 -4.61 21.73
N LYS A 133 17.30 -4.85 20.49
CA LYS A 133 18.03 -4.53 19.27
C LYS A 133 17.24 -3.50 18.46
N GLU A 134 17.95 -2.68 17.71
CA GLU A 134 17.37 -1.80 16.69
C GLU A 134 17.45 -2.53 15.35
N ALA A 135 16.39 -2.41 14.57
CA ALA A 135 16.23 -3.03 13.26
C ALA A 135 15.43 -2.10 12.35
N THR A 136 15.54 -2.28 11.04
CA THR A 136 14.65 -1.60 10.10
C THR A 136 13.24 -2.18 10.18
N PHE A 137 12.27 -1.50 9.58
CA PHE A 137 10.89 -1.96 9.54
C PHE A 137 10.80 -3.33 8.85
N LEU A 138 11.46 -3.50 7.70
CA LEU A 138 11.57 -4.79 7.02
C LEU A 138 12.17 -5.87 7.93
N GLU A 139 13.33 -5.61 8.55
CA GLU A 139 13.99 -6.57 9.42
C GLU A 139 13.11 -6.98 10.62
N ALA A 140 12.35 -6.03 11.18
CA ALA A 140 11.41 -6.29 12.26
C ALA A 140 10.22 -7.16 11.79
N VAL A 141 9.65 -6.89 10.60
CA VAL A 141 8.60 -7.73 10.00
C VAL A 141 9.11 -9.14 9.74
N VAL A 142 10.31 -9.28 9.16
CA VAL A 142 10.96 -10.59 8.93
C VAL A 142 11.17 -11.33 10.25
N LEU A 143 11.60 -10.62 11.31
CA LEU A 143 11.76 -11.22 12.63
C LEU A 143 10.43 -11.72 13.20
N ALA A 144 9.35 -10.94 13.07
CA ALA A 144 8.00 -11.33 13.50
C ALA A 144 7.47 -12.56 12.75
N ARG A 145 7.77 -12.66 11.45
CA ARG A 145 7.44 -13.85 10.64
C ARG A 145 8.20 -15.08 11.12
N ILE A 146 9.51 -14.97 11.38
CA ILE A 146 10.36 -16.09 11.82
C ILE A 146 10.01 -16.55 13.24
N GLU A 147 9.54 -15.64 14.12
CA GLU A 147 9.09 -15.97 15.48
C GLU A 147 7.96 -17.03 15.46
N LYS A 148 7.07 -17.01 14.46
CA LYS A 148 6.02 -18.03 14.29
C LYS A 148 6.58 -19.46 14.08
N LEU A 149 7.87 -19.58 13.73
CA LEU A 149 8.57 -20.84 13.47
C LEU A 149 9.58 -21.23 14.57
N ASN A 150 9.87 -20.34 15.53
CA ASN A 150 10.91 -20.49 16.55
C ASN A 150 10.35 -20.31 17.97
N GLU A 151 11.16 -20.64 18.99
CA GLU A 151 10.80 -20.45 20.41
C GLU A 151 11.20 -19.07 20.99
N GLU A 152 11.80 -18.19 20.20
CA GLU A 152 12.22 -16.86 20.67
C GLU A 152 11.14 -15.81 20.43
N GLU A 153 10.56 -15.29 21.51
CA GLU A 153 9.55 -14.25 21.43
C GLU A 153 10.09 -12.83 21.61
N TYR A 154 9.56 -11.88 20.85
CA TYR A 154 9.92 -10.47 20.91
C TYR A 154 8.69 -9.58 21.15
N SER A 155 8.94 -8.38 21.68
CA SER A 155 7.99 -7.26 21.66
C SER A 155 8.54 -6.21 20.69
N TYR A 156 7.67 -5.69 19.83
CA TYR A 156 8.06 -4.84 18.71
C TYR A 156 7.54 -3.43 18.93
N GLY A 157 8.43 -2.44 18.84
CA GLY A 157 8.05 -1.03 18.87
C GLY A 157 7.65 -0.52 17.48
N PHE A 158 6.73 -1.21 16.79
CA PHE A 158 6.29 -0.80 15.44
C PHE A 158 5.64 0.58 15.47
N ASP A 159 4.64 0.76 16.34
CA ASP A 159 3.90 2.03 16.48
C ASP A 159 4.79 3.16 17.03
N ASP A 160 5.69 2.86 17.97
CA ASP A 160 6.65 3.82 18.52
C ASP A 160 7.72 4.28 17.51
N GLY A 161 7.96 3.48 16.47
CA GLY A 161 9.00 3.69 15.45
C GLY A 161 8.51 4.34 14.16
N LEU A 162 7.24 4.76 14.11
CA LEU A 162 6.65 5.38 12.92
C LEU A 162 7.05 6.84 12.80
N ASP A 163 7.98 7.12 11.89
CA ASP A 163 8.36 8.48 11.48
C ASP A 163 8.10 8.76 9.99
N TYR A 164 7.52 7.80 9.26
CA TYR A 164 7.10 7.99 7.89
C TYR A 164 5.89 8.94 7.81
N GLN A 165 6.04 10.02 7.05
CA GLN A 165 4.99 11.00 6.83
C GLN A 165 4.39 10.83 5.44
N LEU A 166 3.11 10.47 5.36
CA LEU A 166 2.38 10.57 4.11
C LEU A 166 2.25 12.04 3.72
N ASP A 167 2.52 12.37 2.46
CA ASP A 167 2.23 13.70 1.94
C ASP A 167 0.70 13.89 1.85
N GLU A 168 0.18 14.87 2.60
CA GLU A 168 -1.26 15.15 2.74
C GLU A 168 -1.94 15.46 1.40
N TYR A 169 -1.17 15.83 0.37
CA TYR A 169 -1.69 16.11 -0.97
C TYR A 169 -1.92 14.87 -1.84
N MET A 170 -1.55 13.68 -1.37
CA MET A 170 -1.63 12.45 -2.17
C MET A 170 -2.94 11.69 -2.05
N MET A 171 -3.70 11.89 -0.96
CA MET A 171 -4.99 11.21 -0.77
C MET A 171 -6.12 12.06 -1.35
N SER A 172 -6.72 11.61 -2.47
CA SER A 172 -8.01 12.13 -2.91
C SER A 172 -9.11 11.55 -2.02
N PHE A 173 -10.05 12.38 -1.56
CA PHE A 173 -11.21 11.91 -0.77
C PHE A 173 -12.02 10.78 -1.46
N GLY A 174 -11.93 10.67 -2.79
CA GLY A 174 -12.58 9.58 -3.54
C GLY A 174 -11.95 8.20 -3.29
N ASP A 175 -10.64 8.13 -3.10
CA ASP A 175 -9.93 6.84 -2.90
C ASP A 175 -10.23 6.24 -1.52
N ILE A 176 -10.54 7.08 -0.52
CA ILE A 176 -10.95 6.64 0.82
C ILE A 176 -12.36 6.04 0.80
N ILE A 177 -13.24 6.53 -0.08
CA ILE A 177 -14.64 6.09 -0.15
C ILE A 177 -14.79 4.80 -0.96
N GLU A 178 -14.01 4.63 -2.04
CA GLU A 178 -14.02 3.39 -2.84
C GLU A 178 -13.58 2.16 -2.03
N ASP A 179 -12.62 2.30 -1.10
CA ASP A 179 -12.14 1.21 -0.23
C ASP A 179 -13.17 0.82 0.85
N ASP A 180 -13.97 1.79 1.33
CA ASP A 180 -15.07 1.56 2.28
C ASP A 180 -16.32 0.93 1.60
N GLU A 181 -16.49 1.10 0.28
CA GLU A 181 -17.67 0.60 -0.46
C GLU A 181 -17.58 -0.89 -0.84
N GLU A 182 -16.40 -1.53 -0.87
CA GLU A 182 -16.28 -2.98 -1.09
C GLU A 182 -16.85 -3.84 0.07
N GLY A 183 -17.26 -3.21 1.17
CA GLY A 183 -17.92 -3.86 2.32
C GLY A 183 -19.46 -3.85 2.29
N TYR A 184 -20.10 -3.15 1.35
CA TYR A 184 -21.56 -3.05 1.29
C TYR A 184 -22.12 -3.88 0.15
N ILE A 185 -22.71 -5.04 0.50
CA ILE A 185 -23.68 -5.69 -0.38
C ILE A 185 -24.81 -4.67 -0.59
N GLU A 186 -24.91 -4.17 -1.82
CA GLU A 186 -26.00 -3.32 -2.30
C GLU A 186 -27.31 -4.12 -2.22
N GLU A 187 -27.95 -4.16 -1.05
CA GLU A 187 -29.34 -4.60 -0.94
C GLU A 187 -30.19 -3.53 -1.65
N GLU A 188 -30.74 -3.90 -2.79
CA GLU A 188 -31.68 -3.14 -3.63
C GLU A 188 -32.72 -2.37 -2.79
N LEU A 189 -32.41 -1.12 -2.44
CA LEU A 189 -33.31 -0.17 -1.79
C LEU A 189 -33.96 0.73 -2.83
N TYR A 190 -34.54 0.15 -3.87
CA TYR A 190 -35.34 0.88 -4.84
C TYR A 190 -36.55 0.06 -5.26
N GLU A 191 -37.58 0.02 -4.42
CA GLU A 191 -38.95 -0.20 -4.95
C GLU A 191 -40.09 0.37 -4.08
N ASP A 192 -39.90 0.69 -2.79
CA ASP A 192 -41.05 1.03 -1.92
C ASP A 192 -41.29 2.53 -1.64
N ALA A 193 -40.45 3.45 -2.13
CA ALA A 193 -40.57 4.89 -1.79
C ALA A 193 -41.57 5.66 -2.68
N GLU A 194 -41.90 5.17 -3.89
CA GLU A 194 -42.85 5.87 -4.77
C GLU A 194 -44.33 5.56 -4.44
N GLU A 195 -44.64 4.40 -3.84
CA GLU A 195 -46.02 4.05 -3.51
C GLU A 195 -46.57 4.86 -2.32
N GLU A 196 -45.74 5.16 -1.30
CA GLU A 196 -46.18 5.96 -0.15
C GLU A 196 -46.42 7.43 -0.50
N TYR A 197 -45.64 8.00 -1.43
CA TYR A 197 -45.78 9.40 -1.83
C TYR A 197 -47.07 9.64 -2.64
N MET A 198 -47.46 8.68 -3.48
CA MET A 198 -48.70 8.74 -4.25
C MET A 198 -49.94 8.53 -3.37
N ARG A 199 -49.83 7.73 -2.31
CA ARG A 199 -50.95 7.45 -1.38
C ARG A 199 -51.29 8.64 -0.47
N GLY A 200 -50.32 9.51 -0.20
CA GLY A 200 -50.51 10.71 0.64
C GLY A 200 -51.12 11.91 -0.07
N MET A 201 -51.30 11.87 -1.40
CA MET A 201 -51.82 13.00 -2.18
C MET A 201 -53.32 12.93 -2.52
N GLU A 202 -54.01 11.81 -2.24
CA GLU A 202 -55.42 11.63 -2.63
C GLU A 202 -56.46 11.99 -1.54
N GLU A 203 -56.06 12.37 -0.31
CA GLU A 203 -57.03 12.55 0.79
C GLU A 203 -57.43 14.00 1.16
N ASP A 204 -56.95 15.05 0.46
CA ASP A 204 -57.35 16.44 0.75
C ASP A 204 -58.17 17.08 -0.39
N GLU A 205 -59.36 16.54 -0.69
CA GLU A 205 -60.42 17.32 -1.37
C GLU A 205 -61.22 18.13 -0.32
N TYR A 206 -60.90 19.43 -0.21
CA TYR A 206 -61.66 20.39 0.59
C TYR A 206 -63.00 20.74 -0.07
N GLU A 207 -64.08 20.57 0.69
CA GLU A 207 -65.43 21.09 0.42
C GLU A 207 -65.43 22.61 0.21
N TYR A 208 -66.08 23.08 -0.87
CA TYR A 208 -66.66 24.42 -1.00
C TYR A 208 -67.95 24.41 -1.83
#